data_AF-A0A9D1SC90-F1
#
_entry.id   AF-A0A9D1SC90-F1
#
_cell.length_a   1.000
_cell.length_b   1.000
_cell.length_c   1.000
_cell.angle_alpha   90.00
_cell.angle_beta   90.00
_cell.angle_gamma   90.00
#
_symmetry.space_group_name_H-M   'P 1'
#
loop_
_entity.id
_entity.type
_entity.pdbx_description
1 polymer ?
#
loop_
_entity_poly.entity_id
_entity_poly.type
_entity_poly.pdbx_seq_one_letter_code
_entity_poly.pdbx_strand_id
1 'polypeptide(L)'
;MKRAIFSIIAGCMLLSCQEHTELPSKIGMFDLKYTFNYNTHDSLELLSLWDDIHTATTLQGNVNRYKPRLFFNYIVEGGRNIDSYWWNKYRQKGAWLSDRDTVVFKSIDDLVQEYKEDINGAVVYDSRVASTSNVASAVAGCDNLIAVRYDERPNSLYQRLIENGPKIKVKVWLVNPDGSSLFTGKGTIPETDRLSTGSVKNDPYIWFIENYMKKGKCNASYAAYYIDQKWREHPHNAVINHHTLTNHDFFVSRHAFFFDLSPWGDEPATDDTTQVVGTDLATLKEFLETAYKINQGERFCYIGGFPAWAFKYTQHAGGKHEDVATEWEFSRIISAYNAFKDADAIAYGAMANASFWQHFPLKKEYPQKWVTEKELKERGYLTPEGKVDFRGREFMIFYVGDYDASSWITQRTPTIWDDPNRGKIPLMWCISPVLETRAPQVMHNFRETATPNDYFAAADNGAGYLMPGMLQAPREISGLLSGVSAWANHCKPFYKRWGLTITGFVIDGEAPGLSSKGLDAYETFSPNGIVPQKVPLTLLHNNMPVLKSDDDVMETDPKDAAHHIIGRIDKRPIPFHWFRNILKTPTWYVQVMDELKQLKPNVELLDAPTFFELYRIWLKENPQAANGEISMP
;
A
#
# COMPACT_ATOMS: atom_id res chain seq x y z
N MET A 1 5.14 -41.63 56.03
CA MET A 1 5.79 -40.51 55.31
C MET A 1 5.36 -40.65 53.84
N LYS A 2 4.25 -40.09 53.32
CA LYS A 2 3.81 -38.70 53.13
C LYS A 2 4.82 -37.77 52.45
N ARG A 3 4.40 -37.29 51.26
CA ARG A 3 4.78 -36.09 50.48
C ARG A 3 5.99 -36.22 49.55
N ALA A 4 6.00 -35.65 48.34
CA ALA A 4 4.98 -34.97 47.54
C ALA A 4 5.50 -34.84 46.10
N ILE A 5 4.61 -35.03 45.12
CA ILE A 5 4.83 -34.65 43.72
C ILE A 5 4.53 -33.15 43.63
N PHE A 6 5.50 -32.34 43.20
CA PHE A 6 5.27 -30.95 42.81
C PHE A 6 5.17 -30.88 41.29
N SER A 7 3.93 -30.75 40.79
CA SER A 7 3.64 -30.26 39.45
C SER A 7 3.82 -28.74 39.45
N ILE A 8 4.77 -28.23 38.67
CA ILE A 8 4.84 -26.80 38.36
C ILE A 8 3.97 -26.56 37.13
N ILE A 9 2.73 -26.14 37.38
CA ILE A 9 1.86 -25.54 36.37
C ILE A 9 2.32 -24.09 36.24
N ALA A 10 3.08 -23.77 35.19
CA ALA A 10 3.35 -22.40 34.78
C ALA A 10 2.07 -21.85 34.12
N GLY A 11 1.17 -21.30 34.93
CA GLY A 11 0.04 -20.52 34.45
C GLY A 11 0.54 -19.20 33.86
N CYS A 12 0.66 -19.12 32.53
CA CYS A 12 0.71 -17.84 31.84
C CYS A 12 -0.67 -17.18 31.97
N MET A 13 -0.84 -16.29 32.96
CA MET A 13 -1.92 -15.31 32.93
C MET A 13 -1.65 -14.36 31.77
N LEU A 14 -2.32 -14.61 30.64
CA LEU A 14 -2.60 -13.59 29.65
C LEU A 14 -3.50 -12.55 30.33
N LEU A 15 -2.90 -11.54 30.93
CA LEU A 15 -3.58 -10.28 31.23
C LEU A 15 -3.91 -9.62 29.88
N SER A 16 -5.04 -9.99 29.29
CA SER A 16 -5.68 -9.13 28.30
C SER A 16 -6.24 -7.92 29.04
N CYS A 17 -5.39 -6.93 29.31
CA CYS A 17 -5.88 -5.57 29.47
C CYS A 17 -6.41 -5.14 28.11
N GLN A 18 -7.69 -5.40 27.85
CA GLN A 18 -8.46 -4.49 27.01
C GLN A 18 -8.53 -3.18 27.79
N GLU A 19 -7.49 -2.36 27.68
CA GLU A 19 -7.66 -0.94 27.90
C GLU A 19 -8.66 -0.49 26.84
N HIS A 20 -9.93 -0.36 27.23
CA HIS A 20 -10.83 0.57 26.56
C HIS A 20 -10.22 1.95 26.77
N THR A 21 -9.21 2.29 25.96
CA THR A 21 -8.63 3.63 25.93
C THR A 21 -9.74 4.56 25.47
N GLU A 22 -10.31 5.29 26.43
CA GLU A 22 -11.27 6.34 26.15
C GLU A 22 -10.68 7.25 25.06
N LEU A 23 -11.44 7.42 23.97
CA LEU A 23 -11.06 8.24 22.84
C LEU A 23 -10.81 9.68 23.34
N PRO A 24 -9.85 10.41 22.75
CA PRO A 24 -9.56 11.76 23.19
C PRO A 24 -10.78 12.66 22.99
N SER A 25 -11.14 13.41 24.03
CA SER A 25 -12.27 14.35 23.98
C SER A 25 -11.99 15.57 23.09
N LYS A 26 -10.71 15.92 22.89
CA LYS A 26 -10.24 17.01 22.03
C LYS A 26 -9.24 16.49 20.99
N ILE A 27 -9.40 16.95 19.75
CA ILE A 27 -8.48 16.68 18.64
C ILE A 27 -7.77 17.98 18.24
N GLY A 28 -6.45 17.95 18.22
CA GLY A 28 -5.63 18.98 17.62
C GLY A 28 -5.80 19.01 16.10
N MET A 29 -5.99 20.17 15.51
CA MET A 29 -6.13 20.37 14.07
C MET A 29 -5.14 21.42 13.59
N PHE A 30 -4.39 21.10 12.54
CA PHE A 30 -3.44 22.01 11.92
C PHE A 30 -3.62 21.99 10.40
N ASP A 31 -3.64 23.17 9.79
CA ASP A 31 -3.77 23.30 8.34
C ASP A 31 -2.37 23.45 7.75
N LEU A 32 -1.88 22.41 7.07
CA LEU A 32 -0.58 22.43 6.40
C LEU A 32 -0.65 23.08 5.01
N LYS A 33 -1.84 23.43 4.49
CA LYS A 33 -1.98 23.99 3.14
C LYS A 33 -1.39 25.40 3.01
N TYR A 34 -1.01 26.07 4.11
CA TYR A 34 -0.29 27.34 4.00
C TYR A 34 1.03 27.16 3.23
N THR A 35 1.61 25.95 3.25
CA THR A 35 2.84 25.63 2.49
C THR A 35 2.61 25.66 0.99
N PHE A 36 1.37 25.60 0.49
CA PHE A 36 1.06 25.79 -0.93
C PHE A 36 1.27 27.23 -1.40
N ASN A 37 1.40 28.19 -0.48
CA ASN A 37 1.75 29.56 -0.81
C ASN A 37 3.27 29.77 -0.93
N TYR A 38 4.08 28.78 -0.54
CA TYR A 38 5.52 28.85 -0.75
C TYR A 38 5.85 28.80 -2.25
N ASN A 39 6.75 29.67 -2.69
CA ASN A 39 7.29 29.65 -4.03
C ASN A 39 8.30 28.50 -4.17
N THR A 40 7.88 27.42 -4.80
CA THR A 40 8.71 26.22 -4.98
C THR A 40 9.87 26.39 -5.98
N HIS A 41 9.93 27.53 -6.68
CA HIS A 41 11.09 27.93 -7.48
C HIS A 41 12.14 28.69 -6.64
N ASP A 42 11.76 29.17 -5.45
CA ASP A 42 12.69 29.74 -4.48
C ASP A 42 13.26 28.61 -3.60
N SER A 43 14.59 28.48 -3.62
CA SER A 43 15.24 27.38 -2.90
C SER A 43 15.11 27.47 -1.37
N LEU A 44 14.90 28.66 -0.81
CA LEU A 44 14.71 28.85 0.63
C LEU A 44 13.30 28.44 1.03
N GLU A 45 12.29 28.91 0.30
CA GLU A 45 10.89 28.56 0.58
C GLU A 45 10.60 27.07 0.33
N LEU A 46 11.25 26.46 -0.67
CA LEU A 46 11.18 25.01 -0.89
C LEU A 46 11.77 24.21 0.28
N LEU A 47 12.85 24.70 0.89
CA LEU A 47 13.43 24.10 2.10
C LEU A 47 12.48 24.24 3.29
N SER A 48 11.83 25.41 3.45
CA SER A 48 10.81 25.60 4.48
C SER A 48 9.59 24.71 4.30
N LEU A 49 9.12 24.51 3.05
CA LEU A 49 8.06 23.55 2.73
C LEU A 49 8.41 22.15 3.21
N TRP A 50 9.61 21.68 2.86
CA TRP A 50 10.09 20.35 3.25
C TRP A 50 10.16 20.21 4.78
N ASP A 51 10.78 21.18 5.45
CA ASP A 51 10.99 21.16 6.89
C ASP A 51 9.66 21.15 7.65
N ASP A 52 8.74 22.03 7.29
CA ASP A 52 7.45 22.16 7.96
C ASP A 52 6.64 20.85 7.88
N ILE A 53 6.59 20.23 6.70
CA ILE A 53 5.83 18.98 6.50
C ILE A 53 6.53 17.80 7.18
N HIS A 54 7.87 17.69 7.08
CA HIS A 54 8.62 16.58 7.66
C HIS A 54 8.59 16.60 9.19
N THR A 55 8.73 17.77 9.82
CA THR A 55 8.58 17.89 11.27
C THR A 55 7.14 17.63 11.71
N ALA A 56 6.14 18.19 11.00
CA ALA A 56 4.74 18.00 11.37
C ALA A 56 4.31 16.53 11.27
N THR A 57 4.67 15.81 10.20
CA THR A 57 4.28 14.41 9.99
C THR A 57 4.94 13.46 11.00
N THR A 58 6.22 13.69 11.36
CA THR A 58 6.91 12.89 12.39
C THR A 58 6.35 13.14 13.78
N LEU A 59 6.00 14.40 14.09
CA LEU A 59 5.25 14.72 15.31
C LEU A 59 3.90 14.00 15.34
N GLN A 60 3.14 14.07 14.24
CA GLN A 60 1.82 13.44 14.14
C GLN A 60 1.89 11.94 14.38
N GLY A 61 2.86 11.24 13.79
CA GLY A 61 3.04 9.81 14.00
C GLY A 61 3.27 9.43 15.46
N ASN A 62 4.05 10.24 16.20
CA ASN A 62 4.28 10.02 17.63
C ASN A 62 3.04 10.33 18.48
N VAL A 63 2.43 11.50 18.27
CA VAL A 63 1.23 11.94 18.99
C VAL A 63 0.06 10.97 18.79
N ASN A 64 -0.09 10.44 17.58
CA ASN A 64 -1.17 9.53 17.24
C ASN A 64 -0.88 8.05 17.49
N ARG A 65 0.30 7.69 18.00
CA ARG A 65 0.73 6.29 18.15
C ARG A 65 -0.29 5.39 18.85
N TYR A 66 -0.91 5.91 19.89
CA TYR A 66 -1.85 5.15 20.73
C TYR A 66 -3.30 5.67 20.69
N LYS A 67 -3.52 6.92 20.27
CA LYS A 67 -4.85 7.56 20.22
C LYS A 67 -4.92 8.59 19.10
N PRO A 68 -6.07 8.83 18.46
CA PRO A 68 -6.23 9.80 17.37
C PRO A 68 -6.33 11.24 17.90
N ARG A 69 -5.19 11.88 18.18
CA ARG A 69 -5.08 13.18 18.89
C ARG A 69 -4.77 14.37 17.98
N LEU A 70 -4.16 14.16 16.82
CA LEU A 70 -3.72 15.21 15.91
C LEU A 70 -4.12 14.92 14.46
N PHE A 71 -4.78 15.88 13.82
CA PHE A 71 -5.29 15.80 12.45
C PHE A 71 -4.79 16.98 11.61
N PHE A 72 -4.44 16.71 10.36
CA PHE A 72 -3.94 17.70 9.40
C PHE A 72 -4.89 17.88 8.22
N ASN A 73 -5.02 19.12 7.73
CA ASN A 73 -5.56 19.38 6.40
C ASN A 73 -4.38 19.63 5.46
N TYR A 74 -4.26 18.84 4.39
CA TYR A 74 -3.19 18.99 3.41
C TYR A 74 -3.58 18.51 2.01
N ILE A 75 -4.07 17.29 1.87
CA ILE A 75 -4.25 16.63 0.58
C ILE A 75 -5.40 17.27 -0.19
N VAL A 76 -5.10 17.81 -1.37
CA VAL A 76 -6.06 18.40 -2.30
C VAL A 76 -5.98 17.65 -3.62
N GLU A 77 -7.12 17.16 -4.09
CA GLU A 77 -7.21 16.46 -5.38
C GLU A 77 -8.47 16.92 -6.13
N GLY A 78 -8.32 17.21 -7.43
CA GLY A 78 -9.41 17.72 -8.27
C GLY A 78 -10.08 18.98 -7.71
N GLY A 79 -9.32 19.84 -7.02
CA GLY A 79 -9.82 21.05 -6.35
C GLY A 79 -10.58 20.81 -5.04
N ARG A 80 -10.62 19.57 -4.53
CA ARG A 80 -11.28 19.21 -3.27
C ARG A 80 -10.25 18.88 -2.20
N ASN A 81 -10.44 19.40 -1.00
CA ASN A 81 -9.67 18.97 0.17
C ASN A 81 -10.16 17.59 0.62
N ILE A 82 -9.32 16.57 0.40
CA ILE A 82 -9.61 15.17 0.70
C ILE A 82 -9.67 14.93 2.21
N ASP A 83 -8.79 15.55 2.99
CA ASP A 83 -8.80 15.43 4.45
C ASP A 83 -10.10 15.98 5.04
N SER A 84 -10.52 17.16 4.59
CA SER A 84 -11.79 17.76 5.01
C SER A 84 -13.00 16.94 4.54
N TYR A 85 -12.95 16.31 3.36
CA TYR A 85 -14.02 15.41 2.89
C TYR A 85 -14.27 14.28 3.91
N TRP A 86 -13.21 13.56 4.29
CA TRP A 86 -13.32 12.45 5.25
C TRP A 86 -13.67 12.91 6.66
N TRP A 87 -13.05 14.01 7.10
CA TRP A 87 -13.36 14.63 8.38
C TRP A 87 -14.84 14.97 8.48
N ASN A 88 -15.38 15.73 7.51
CA ASN A 88 -16.77 16.16 7.50
C ASN A 88 -17.75 14.98 7.44
N LYS A 89 -17.42 13.95 6.67
CA LYS A 89 -18.23 12.73 6.58
C LYS A 89 -18.39 12.05 7.95
N TYR A 90 -17.30 11.89 8.69
CA TYR A 90 -17.33 11.26 10.01
C TYR A 90 -17.66 12.22 11.16
N ARG A 91 -17.82 13.52 10.87
CA ARG A 91 -18.30 14.54 11.80
C ARG A 91 -19.82 14.66 11.85
N GLN A 92 -20.52 14.06 10.88
CA GLN A 92 -21.98 14.03 10.85
C GLN A 92 -22.56 13.39 12.13
N LYS A 93 -23.76 13.81 12.53
CA LYS A 93 -24.43 13.32 13.74
C LYS A 93 -24.44 11.79 13.81
N GLY A 94 -23.94 11.23 14.92
CA GLY A 94 -23.88 9.77 15.16
C GLY A 94 -22.68 9.06 14.52
N ALA A 95 -21.85 9.75 13.75
CA ALA A 95 -20.60 9.21 13.22
C ALA A 95 -19.43 9.39 14.21
N TRP A 96 -18.30 8.73 13.92
CA TRP A 96 -17.17 8.55 14.83
C TRP A 96 -16.55 9.82 15.43
N LEU A 97 -16.69 10.96 14.75
CA LEU A 97 -16.14 12.25 15.17
C LEU A 97 -17.21 13.24 15.67
N SER A 98 -18.49 12.85 15.69
CA SER A 98 -19.64 13.76 15.93
C SER A 98 -19.52 14.60 17.20
N ASP A 99 -19.12 13.99 18.31
CA ASP A 99 -19.08 14.63 19.63
C ASP A 99 -17.67 15.05 20.09
N ARG A 100 -16.71 15.15 19.16
CA ARG A 100 -15.31 15.43 19.51
C ARG A 100 -14.95 16.90 19.32
N ASP A 101 -14.44 17.56 20.35
CA ASP A 101 -13.99 18.95 20.21
C ASP A 101 -12.71 19.06 19.37
N THR A 102 -12.45 20.26 18.84
CA THR A 102 -11.25 20.57 18.06
C THR A 102 -10.49 21.77 18.64
N VAL A 103 -9.16 21.68 18.66
CA VAL A 103 -8.25 22.80 18.95
C VAL A 103 -7.45 23.10 17.69
N VAL A 104 -7.48 24.34 17.21
CA VAL A 104 -6.79 24.74 15.97
C VAL A 104 -5.46 25.42 16.31
N PHE A 105 -4.35 24.89 15.80
CA PHE A 105 -3.03 25.51 15.92
C PHE A 105 -2.78 26.49 14.78
N LYS A 106 -2.08 27.59 15.08
CA LYS A 106 -1.82 28.68 14.13
C LYS A 106 -0.44 28.62 13.50
N SER A 107 0.50 27.95 14.16
CA SER A 107 1.87 27.80 13.70
C SER A 107 2.43 26.42 14.07
N ILE A 108 3.48 26.01 13.38
CA ILE A 108 4.21 24.77 13.70
C ILE A 108 4.90 24.87 15.06
N ASP A 109 5.34 26.06 15.50
CA ASP A 109 5.93 26.27 16.81
C ASP A 109 4.90 26.03 17.92
N ASP A 110 3.67 26.57 17.77
CA ASP A 110 2.57 26.33 18.71
C ASP A 110 2.23 24.85 18.77
N LEU A 111 2.19 24.19 17.61
CA LEU A 111 1.90 22.76 17.51
C LEU A 111 2.96 21.92 18.24
N VAL A 112 4.25 22.16 17.95
CA VAL A 112 5.36 21.44 18.61
C VAL A 112 5.41 21.75 20.10
N GLN A 113 5.12 22.99 20.50
CA GLN A 113 5.09 23.39 21.91
C GLN A 113 3.96 22.69 22.68
N GLU A 114 2.77 22.53 22.10
CA GLU A 114 1.66 21.80 22.72
C GLU A 114 2.02 20.33 22.97
N TYR A 115 2.60 19.67 21.96
CA TYR A 115 2.90 18.23 22.01
C TYR A 115 4.33 17.93 22.46
N LYS A 116 5.03 18.90 23.06
CA LYS A 116 6.44 18.76 23.47
C LYS A 116 6.65 17.59 24.45
N GLU A 117 5.70 17.35 25.34
CA GLU A 117 5.76 16.27 26.33
C GLU A 117 5.42 14.89 25.73
N ASP A 118 4.88 14.85 24.52
CA ASP A 118 4.61 13.61 23.78
C ASP A 118 5.83 13.12 22.98
N ILE A 119 6.95 13.87 22.98
CA ILE A 119 8.19 13.53 22.29
C ILE A 119 9.41 13.59 23.24
N ASN A 120 10.43 12.80 22.94
CA ASN A 120 11.66 12.71 23.73
C ASN A 120 12.75 13.71 23.29
N GLY A 121 12.53 14.43 22.19
CA GLY A 121 13.52 15.34 21.60
C GLY A 121 13.45 15.36 20.07
N ALA A 122 14.58 15.70 19.45
CA ALA A 122 14.73 15.76 17.99
C ALA A 122 15.88 14.86 17.49
N VAL A 123 15.72 14.36 16.26
CA VAL A 123 16.82 13.89 15.42
C VAL A 123 17.12 14.96 14.39
N VAL A 124 18.38 15.41 14.34
CA VAL A 124 18.83 16.45 13.42
C VAL A 124 19.60 15.82 12.26
N TYR A 125 19.23 16.14 11.02
CA TYR A 125 19.77 15.48 9.83
C TYR A 125 20.42 16.42 8.80
N ASP A 126 21.27 15.85 7.96
CA ASP A 126 22.11 16.59 7.02
C ASP A 126 21.34 16.97 5.74
N SER A 127 21.30 18.26 5.41
CA SER A 127 20.67 18.77 4.19
C SER A 127 21.40 18.38 2.89
N ARG A 128 22.64 17.88 2.94
CA ARG A 128 23.48 17.50 1.78
C ARG A 128 23.51 16.00 1.52
N VAL A 129 23.17 15.17 2.51
CA VAL A 129 23.10 13.70 2.35
C VAL A 129 21.65 13.28 2.36
N ALA A 130 21.11 13.02 1.18
CA ALA A 130 19.66 12.90 0.97
C ALA A 130 18.99 11.84 1.86
N SER A 131 19.58 10.64 1.92
CA SER A 131 19.07 9.50 2.68
C SER A 131 18.99 9.73 4.20
N THR A 132 19.70 10.72 4.75
CA THR A 132 19.59 11.03 6.19
C THR A 132 18.20 11.52 6.58
N SER A 133 17.42 12.07 5.64
CA SER A 133 16.02 12.45 5.89
C SER A 133 15.11 11.24 6.13
N ASN A 134 15.28 10.15 5.37
CA ASN A 134 14.58 8.89 5.61
C ASN A 134 15.03 8.24 6.93
N VAL A 135 16.34 8.19 7.18
CA VAL A 135 16.86 7.69 8.47
C VAL A 135 16.33 8.52 9.64
N ALA A 136 16.18 9.84 9.49
CA ALA A 136 15.58 10.70 10.51
C ALA A 136 14.11 10.35 10.77
N SER A 137 13.31 10.06 9.75
CA SER A 137 11.93 9.56 9.93
C SER A 137 11.88 8.23 10.70
N ALA A 138 12.78 7.29 10.37
CA ALA A 138 12.86 6.00 11.07
C ALA A 138 13.26 6.17 12.54
N VAL A 139 14.27 6.99 12.82
CA VAL A 139 14.74 7.32 14.18
C VAL A 139 13.67 8.08 14.97
N ALA A 140 12.97 9.02 14.34
CA ALA A 140 11.85 9.76 14.92
C ALA A 140 10.77 8.82 15.45
N GLY A 141 10.43 7.78 14.70
CA GLY A 141 9.54 6.71 15.19
C GLY A 141 10.15 5.94 16.35
N CYS A 142 11.32 5.31 16.14
CA CYS A 142 11.92 4.39 17.10
C CYS A 142 12.19 5.00 18.48
N ASP A 143 12.72 6.23 18.51
CA ASP A 143 13.11 6.91 19.75
C ASP A 143 12.08 7.94 20.25
N ASN A 144 10.92 8.04 19.56
CA ASN A 144 9.85 8.99 19.84
C ASN A 144 10.34 10.46 19.74
N LEU A 145 10.99 10.82 18.63
CA LEU A 145 11.57 12.13 18.34
C LEU A 145 10.85 12.81 17.16
N ILE A 146 11.10 14.10 16.95
CA ILE A 146 10.77 14.79 15.68
C ILE A 146 11.99 14.89 14.79
N ALA A 147 11.78 14.83 13.46
CA ALA A 147 12.85 15.04 12.49
C ALA A 147 12.96 16.53 12.15
N VAL A 148 14.18 17.09 12.24
CA VAL A 148 14.47 18.49 11.93
C VAL A 148 15.72 18.56 11.06
N ARG A 149 15.65 19.23 9.91
CA ARG A 149 16.83 19.42 9.04
C ARG A 149 17.79 20.41 9.69
N TYR A 150 19.08 20.13 9.65
CA TYR A 150 20.08 21.09 10.08
C TYR A 150 20.11 22.30 9.13
N ASP A 151 19.91 23.49 9.67
CA ASP A 151 19.88 24.74 8.92
C ASP A 151 20.09 25.94 9.85
N GLU A 152 21.28 26.53 9.87
CA GLU A 152 21.59 27.66 10.75
C GLU A 152 21.07 29.01 10.24
N ARG A 153 20.45 29.06 9.05
CA ARG A 153 19.96 30.32 8.49
C ARG A 153 18.90 30.93 9.42
N PRO A 154 18.87 32.27 9.56
CA PRO A 154 17.88 32.94 10.40
C PRO A 154 16.45 32.51 10.05
N ASN A 155 15.65 32.27 11.07
CA ASN A 155 14.25 31.83 10.96
C ASN A 155 14.02 30.45 10.30
N SER A 156 15.06 29.65 10.06
CA SER A 156 14.87 28.25 9.70
C SER A 156 14.07 27.51 10.78
N LEU A 157 13.46 26.38 10.44
CA LEU A 157 12.74 25.58 11.41
C LEU A 157 13.67 25.05 12.52
N TYR A 158 14.92 24.75 12.19
CA TYR A 158 15.96 24.39 13.16
C TYR A 158 16.24 25.52 14.17
N GLN A 159 16.45 26.75 13.69
CA GLN A 159 16.59 27.92 14.56
C GLN A 159 15.36 28.10 15.45
N ARG A 160 14.16 27.92 14.89
CA ARG A 160 12.88 28.13 15.59
C ARG A 160 12.57 27.08 16.65
N LEU A 161 12.91 25.80 16.44
CA LEU A 161 12.53 24.70 17.33
C LEU A 161 13.67 24.18 18.22
N ILE A 162 14.92 24.30 17.77
CA ILE A 162 16.10 23.74 18.47
C ILE A 162 16.84 24.84 19.25
N GLU A 163 17.20 25.93 18.58
CA GLU A 163 18.06 26.96 19.19
C GLU A 163 17.26 28.00 19.99
N ASN A 164 16.12 28.43 19.45
CA ASN A 164 15.31 29.51 20.01
C ASN A 164 14.05 29.00 20.71
N GLY A 165 12.92 28.90 20.00
CA GLY A 165 11.66 28.37 20.51
C GLY A 165 11.71 26.85 20.66
N PRO A 166 10.67 26.23 21.25
CA PRO A 166 10.63 25.29 22.40
C PRO A 166 11.92 24.71 23.03
N LYS A 167 13.11 24.88 22.45
CA LYS A 167 14.40 24.28 22.81
C LYS A 167 14.29 22.77 22.88
N ILE A 168 13.80 22.16 21.81
CA ILE A 168 13.71 20.71 21.71
C ILE A 168 15.13 20.14 21.74
N LYS A 169 15.40 19.28 22.72
CA LYS A 169 16.73 18.69 22.89
C LYS A 169 17.05 17.75 21.72
N VAL A 170 18.17 17.98 21.05
CA VAL A 170 18.69 17.02 20.07
C VAL A 170 19.20 15.77 20.79
N LYS A 171 18.70 14.60 20.36
CA LYS A 171 19.04 13.28 20.92
C LYS A 171 19.90 12.46 19.97
N VAL A 172 19.71 12.65 18.67
CA VAL A 172 20.45 11.94 17.62
C VAL A 172 20.91 12.96 16.58
N TRP A 173 22.16 12.86 16.19
CA TRP A 173 22.79 13.70 15.17
C TRP A 173 23.17 12.83 13.97
N LEU A 174 22.58 13.11 12.81
CA LEU A 174 22.95 12.52 11.51
C LEU A 174 23.80 13.48 10.66
N VAL A 175 24.37 14.48 11.32
CA VAL A 175 25.23 15.55 10.82
C VAL A 175 26.15 15.96 11.98
N ASN A 176 27.37 16.42 11.71
CA ASN A 176 28.21 16.93 12.78
C ASN A 176 27.64 18.25 13.34
N PRO A 177 27.92 18.60 14.62
CA PRO A 177 27.42 19.84 15.22
C PRO A 177 27.86 21.13 14.51
N ASP A 178 29.00 21.09 13.80
CA ASP A 178 29.50 22.19 12.96
C ASP A 178 28.84 22.24 11.58
N GLY A 179 27.82 21.41 11.36
CA GLY A 179 27.12 21.32 10.10
C GLY A 179 27.91 20.63 9.00
N SER A 180 29.02 19.93 9.25
CA SER A 180 29.70 19.08 8.27
C SER A 180 29.09 17.67 8.18
N SER A 181 29.27 16.96 7.05
CA SER A 181 28.60 15.68 6.84
C SER A 181 29.21 14.58 7.70
N LEU A 182 28.34 13.90 8.46
CA LEU A 182 28.72 12.75 9.28
C LEU A 182 29.05 11.53 8.39
N PHE A 183 28.26 11.33 7.35
CA PHE A 183 28.44 10.26 6.37
C PHE A 183 29.17 10.81 5.15
N THR A 184 30.27 10.18 4.76
CA THR A 184 31.16 10.66 3.68
C THR A 184 31.36 9.66 2.56
N GLY A 185 30.78 8.45 2.65
CA GLY A 185 31.03 7.36 1.70
C GLY A 185 32.44 6.79 1.80
N LYS A 186 33.16 7.02 2.92
CA LYS A 186 34.55 6.61 3.12
C LYS A 186 34.82 6.18 4.56
N GLY A 187 35.86 5.38 4.75
CA GLY A 187 36.34 4.99 6.08
C GLY A 187 35.41 4.00 6.78
N THR A 188 35.20 4.20 8.08
CA THR A 188 34.29 3.41 8.91
C THR A 188 33.00 4.21 9.11
N ILE A 189 31.85 3.54 8.96
CA ILE A 189 30.54 4.17 9.20
C ILE A 189 30.48 4.56 10.69
N PRO A 190 30.17 5.83 11.01
CA PRO A 190 30.23 6.34 12.38
C PRO A 190 29.47 5.47 13.38
N GLU A 191 30.02 5.28 14.58
CA GLU A 191 29.39 4.47 15.66
C GLU A 191 29.12 3.00 15.28
N THR A 192 29.82 2.47 14.29
CA THR A 192 29.78 1.04 13.91
C THR A 192 31.20 0.53 13.64
N ASP A 193 31.34 -0.80 13.57
CA ASP A 193 32.57 -1.45 13.09
C ASP A 193 32.52 -1.75 11.57
N ARG A 194 31.49 -1.26 10.86
CA ARG A 194 31.29 -1.50 9.43
C ARG A 194 32.11 -0.49 8.63
N LEU A 195 32.89 -0.97 7.66
CA LEU A 195 33.45 -0.11 6.63
C LEU A 195 32.33 0.51 5.80
N SER A 196 32.58 1.72 5.30
CA SER A 196 31.70 2.39 4.35
C SER A 196 31.41 1.50 3.14
N THR A 197 30.19 1.61 2.64
CA THR A 197 29.75 1.00 1.38
C THR A 197 30.42 1.62 0.15
N GLY A 198 31.16 2.72 0.33
CA GLY A 198 31.65 3.55 -0.76
C GLY A 198 30.60 4.54 -1.29
N SER A 199 29.40 4.57 -0.69
CA SER A 199 28.29 5.42 -1.09
C SER A 199 27.82 6.28 0.09
N VAL A 200 27.82 7.60 -0.14
CA VAL A 200 27.32 8.57 0.85
C VAL A 200 25.82 8.38 1.12
N LYS A 201 25.09 7.84 0.14
CA LYS A 201 23.67 7.50 0.25
C LYS A 201 23.42 6.27 1.10
N ASN A 202 24.21 5.20 0.92
CA ASN A 202 23.95 3.91 1.57
C ASN A 202 24.45 3.83 3.02
N ASP A 203 25.52 4.56 3.37
CA ASP A 203 26.10 4.54 4.72
C ASP A 203 25.10 4.91 5.85
N PRO A 204 24.22 5.93 5.72
CA PRO A 204 23.16 6.20 6.68
C PRO A 204 22.20 5.03 6.91
N TYR A 205 21.89 4.27 5.86
CA TYR A 205 20.99 3.12 5.96
C TYR A 205 21.66 1.94 6.69
N ILE A 206 22.93 1.66 6.38
CA ILE A 206 23.71 0.65 7.11
C ILE A 206 23.85 1.05 8.59
N TRP A 207 24.10 2.33 8.87
CA TRP A 207 24.12 2.86 10.24
C TRP A 207 22.81 2.56 10.98
N PHE A 208 21.65 2.77 10.33
CA PHE A 208 20.35 2.47 10.93
C PHE A 208 20.15 0.96 11.17
N ILE A 209 20.55 0.11 10.23
CA ILE A 209 20.48 -1.35 10.37
C ILE A 209 21.26 -1.80 11.61
N GLU A 210 22.50 -1.32 11.79
CA GLU A 210 23.37 -1.67 12.92
C GLU A 210 22.88 -1.10 14.26
N ASN A 211 22.42 0.15 14.28
CA ASN A 211 22.09 0.86 15.52
C ASN A 211 20.64 0.72 15.99
N TYR A 212 19.73 0.33 15.10
CA TYR A 212 18.30 0.22 15.41
C TYR A 212 17.76 -1.18 15.14
N MET A 213 17.85 -1.67 13.90
CA MET A 213 17.20 -2.94 13.55
C MET A 213 17.84 -4.12 14.25
N LYS A 214 19.16 -4.30 14.13
CA LYS A 214 19.89 -5.40 14.78
C LYS A 214 19.85 -5.31 16.32
N LYS A 215 19.60 -4.12 16.88
CA LYS A 215 19.43 -3.88 18.32
C LYS A 215 17.96 -4.00 18.78
N GLY A 216 17.03 -4.37 17.91
CA GLY A 216 15.62 -4.59 18.25
C GLY A 216 14.83 -3.31 18.59
N LYS A 217 15.31 -2.13 18.19
CA LYS A 217 14.64 -0.84 18.42
C LYS A 217 13.60 -0.48 17.34
N CYS A 218 13.60 -1.19 16.23
CA CYS A 218 12.73 -0.97 15.08
C CYS A 218 11.71 -2.10 14.96
N ASN A 219 10.48 -1.77 14.59
CA ASN A 219 9.47 -2.75 14.23
C ASN A 219 9.65 -3.18 12.78
N ALA A 220 10.34 -4.29 12.57
CA ALA A 220 10.67 -4.75 11.22
C ALA A 220 9.48 -5.37 10.45
N SER A 221 8.27 -5.37 11.01
CA SER A 221 7.05 -5.72 10.27
C SER A 221 6.50 -4.56 9.43
N TYR A 222 7.07 -3.36 9.55
CA TYR A 222 6.69 -2.18 8.78
C TYR A 222 7.91 -1.48 8.18
N ALA A 223 7.78 -1.06 6.93
CA ALA A 223 8.75 -0.25 6.22
C ALA A 223 8.09 0.82 5.37
N ALA A 224 8.88 1.81 4.96
CA ALA A 224 8.45 2.91 4.12
C ALA A 224 9.45 3.15 2.99
N TYR A 225 9.01 2.98 1.74
CA TYR A 225 9.75 3.32 0.54
C TYR A 225 9.25 4.65 -0.03
N TYR A 226 9.78 5.75 0.49
CA TYR A 226 9.43 7.10 0.05
C TYR A 226 10.67 7.86 -0.37
N ILE A 227 10.49 8.75 -1.35
CA ILE A 227 11.58 9.60 -1.84
C ILE A 227 12.14 10.45 -0.72
N ASP A 228 13.46 10.45 -0.61
CA ASP A 228 14.16 11.30 0.35
C ASP A 228 14.20 12.79 -0.11
N GLN A 229 14.94 13.64 0.61
CA GLN A 229 15.03 15.07 0.28
C GLN A 229 15.60 15.40 -1.12
N LYS A 230 16.02 14.41 -1.93
CA LYS A 230 16.30 14.62 -3.37
C LYS A 230 15.10 15.12 -4.15
N TRP A 231 13.87 14.88 -3.67
CA TRP A 231 12.67 15.49 -4.26
C TRP A 231 12.82 17.00 -4.51
N ARG A 232 13.54 17.70 -3.61
CA ARG A 232 13.77 19.16 -3.69
C ARG A 232 14.56 19.62 -4.91
N GLU A 233 15.24 18.72 -5.63
CA GLU A 233 15.98 19.10 -6.84
C GLU A 233 15.05 19.30 -8.03
N HIS A 234 13.96 18.53 -8.09
CA HIS A 234 13.02 18.54 -9.20
C HIS A 234 11.56 18.44 -8.73
N PRO A 235 11.07 19.34 -7.84
CA PRO A 235 9.76 19.22 -7.19
C PRO A 235 8.56 19.26 -8.16
N HIS A 236 8.80 19.63 -9.42
CA HIS A 236 7.81 19.78 -10.49
C HIS A 236 7.75 18.59 -11.45
N ASN A 237 8.56 17.54 -11.27
CA ASN A 237 8.48 16.34 -12.12
C ASN A 237 7.18 15.55 -11.89
N ALA A 238 6.47 15.81 -10.80
CA ALA A 238 5.14 15.29 -10.50
C ALA A 238 4.31 16.36 -9.77
N VAL A 239 3.11 15.99 -9.32
CA VAL A 239 2.30 16.84 -8.42
C VAL A 239 3.07 17.15 -7.13
N ILE A 240 2.90 18.36 -6.59
CA ILE A 240 3.78 18.89 -5.53
C ILE A 240 3.76 18.03 -4.25
N ASN A 241 2.63 17.41 -3.93
CA ASN A 241 2.49 16.52 -2.77
C ASN A 241 3.22 15.16 -2.93
N HIS A 242 3.80 14.89 -4.11
CA HIS A 242 4.55 13.66 -4.37
C HIS A 242 5.96 13.64 -3.75
N HIS A 243 6.28 14.58 -2.85
CA HIS A 243 7.31 14.40 -1.82
C HIS A 243 6.95 13.28 -0.83
N THR A 244 5.66 12.90 -0.72
CA THR A 244 5.15 11.77 0.08
C THR A 244 5.37 11.80 1.60
N LEU A 245 6.05 12.81 2.15
CA LEU A 245 6.23 13.04 3.60
C LEU A 245 4.95 12.87 4.44
N THR A 246 3.76 13.23 3.96
CA THR A 246 2.53 13.08 4.76
C THR A 246 2.17 11.64 5.05
N ASN A 247 2.69 10.67 4.28
CA ASN A 247 2.53 9.25 4.57
C ASN A 247 3.36 8.78 5.77
N HIS A 248 4.41 9.55 6.13
CA HIS A 248 5.36 9.15 7.16
C HIS A 248 4.70 9.05 8.54
N ASP A 249 3.61 9.80 8.78
CA ASP A 249 2.89 9.79 10.06
C ASP A 249 2.56 8.37 10.52
N PHE A 250 2.01 7.54 9.63
CA PHE A 250 1.67 6.16 9.94
C PHE A 250 2.92 5.33 10.25
N PHE A 251 3.94 5.38 9.40
CA PHE A 251 5.14 4.55 9.54
C PHE A 251 5.99 4.95 10.77
N VAL A 252 6.04 6.24 11.09
CA VAL A 252 6.60 6.76 12.34
C VAL A 252 5.82 6.22 13.54
N SER A 253 4.48 6.21 13.48
CA SER A 253 3.64 5.63 14.55
C SER A 253 3.88 4.13 14.76
N ARG A 254 4.38 3.42 13.74
CA ARG A 254 4.66 1.99 13.76
C ARG A 254 6.10 1.62 14.11
N HIS A 255 6.99 2.59 14.34
CA HIS A 255 8.43 2.37 14.48
C HIS A 255 9.06 1.68 13.25
N ALA A 256 8.57 2.04 12.06
CA ALA A 256 9.02 1.45 10.81
C ALA A 256 10.44 1.92 10.42
N PHE A 257 11.11 1.15 9.57
CA PHE A 257 12.31 1.60 8.88
C PHE A 257 11.95 2.28 7.55
N PHE A 258 12.79 3.22 7.11
CA PHE A 258 12.57 4.01 5.90
C PHE A 258 13.75 3.85 4.96
N PHE A 259 13.49 3.75 3.67
CA PHE A 259 14.52 3.63 2.65
C PHE A 259 14.07 4.23 1.32
N ASP A 260 15.06 4.53 0.49
CA ASP A 260 14.90 4.96 -0.90
C ASP A 260 16.11 4.40 -1.66
N LEU A 261 15.94 3.21 -2.23
CA LEU A 261 17.02 2.39 -2.79
C LEU A 261 16.59 1.78 -4.12
N SER A 262 17.47 1.87 -5.11
CA SER A 262 17.26 1.25 -6.42
C SER A 262 17.12 -0.27 -6.29
N PRO A 263 16.12 -0.89 -6.95
CA PRO A 263 16.04 -2.34 -7.03
C PRO A 263 17.03 -2.93 -8.05
N TRP A 264 17.69 -2.11 -8.87
CA TRP A 264 18.51 -2.57 -9.98
C TRP A 264 19.95 -2.91 -9.57
N GLY A 265 20.47 -4.00 -10.14
CA GLY A 265 21.83 -4.50 -9.91
C GLY A 265 22.79 -4.33 -11.09
N ASP A 266 22.34 -3.75 -12.20
CA ASP A 266 23.06 -3.63 -13.47
C ASP A 266 23.40 -2.17 -13.86
N GLU A 267 23.08 -1.23 -12.99
CA GLU A 267 23.47 0.18 -13.07
C GLU A 267 23.67 0.80 -11.67
N PRO A 268 24.45 1.89 -11.55
CA PRO A 268 24.45 2.66 -10.31
C PRO A 268 23.09 3.36 -10.13
N ALA A 269 22.72 3.68 -8.91
CA ALA A 269 21.49 4.44 -8.70
C ALA A 269 21.61 5.86 -9.29
N THR A 270 20.51 6.38 -9.82
CA THR A 270 20.47 7.65 -10.56
C THR A 270 20.80 8.88 -9.69
N ASP A 271 20.68 8.76 -8.36
CA ASP A 271 20.88 9.81 -7.37
C ASP A 271 22.22 9.71 -6.61
N ASP A 272 23.01 8.66 -6.87
CA ASP A 272 24.41 8.52 -6.47
C ASP A 272 25.14 7.72 -7.55
N THR A 273 25.44 8.39 -8.67
CA THR A 273 26.01 7.78 -9.87
C THR A 273 27.47 7.33 -9.70
N THR A 274 28.11 7.74 -8.60
CA THR A 274 29.50 7.39 -8.29
C THR A 274 29.65 6.11 -7.47
N GLN A 275 28.56 5.57 -6.94
CA GLN A 275 28.57 4.31 -6.20
C GLN A 275 28.97 3.13 -7.09
N VAL A 276 29.42 2.04 -6.46
CA VAL A 276 29.60 0.77 -7.15
C VAL A 276 28.24 0.23 -7.60
N VAL A 277 28.16 -0.26 -8.84
CA VAL A 277 26.94 -0.86 -9.40
C VAL A 277 26.35 -1.91 -8.45
N GLY A 278 25.06 -1.82 -8.16
CA GLY A 278 24.34 -2.73 -7.28
C GLY A 278 24.48 -2.46 -5.77
N THR A 279 25.13 -1.38 -5.35
CA THR A 279 25.26 -1.04 -3.90
C THR A 279 23.88 -0.81 -3.26
N ASP A 280 22.99 -0.04 -3.90
CA ASP A 280 21.61 0.16 -3.44
C ASP A 280 20.85 -1.17 -3.26
N LEU A 281 20.90 -2.05 -4.26
CA LEU A 281 20.25 -3.36 -4.21
C LEU A 281 20.81 -4.22 -3.07
N ALA A 282 22.13 -4.17 -2.82
CA ALA A 282 22.74 -4.90 -1.71
C ALA A 282 22.23 -4.40 -0.36
N THR A 283 22.13 -3.07 -0.17
CA THR A 283 21.57 -2.46 1.05
C THR A 283 20.09 -2.80 1.21
N LEU A 284 19.31 -2.77 0.13
CA LEU A 284 17.89 -3.16 0.14
C LEU A 284 17.73 -4.61 0.60
N LYS A 285 18.55 -5.53 0.06
CA LYS A 285 18.57 -6.93 0.49
C LYS A 285 18.96 -7.07 1.97
N GLU A 286 19.91 -6.27 2.49
CA GLU A 286 20.27 -6.31 3.92
C GLU A 286 19.11 -5.86 4.82
N PHE A 287 18.36 -4.82 4.44
CA PHE A 287 17.11 -4.43 5.12
C PHE A 287 16.09 -5.57 5.15
N LEU A 288 15.80 -6.14 3.97
CA LEU A 288 14.79 -7.18 3.80
C LEU A 288 15.16 -8.47 4.54
N GLU A 289 16.43 -8.88 4.48
CA GLU A 289 16.92 -10.05 5.20
C GLU A 289 16.88 -9.83 6.72
N THR A 290 17.26 -8.64 7.19
CA THR A 290 17.18 -8.29 8.62
C THR A 290 15.73 -8.30 9.08
N ALA A 291 14.81 -7.75 8.29
CA ALA A 291 13.38 -7.76 8.58
C ALA A 291 12.81 -9.18 8.61
N TYR A 292 13.14 -10.01 7.61
CA TYR A 292 12.74 -11.42 7.58
C TYR A 292 13.20 -12.18 8.84
N LYS A 293 14.45 -11.99 9.27
CA LYS A 293 15.00 -12.63 10.49
C LYS A 293 14.25 -12.20 11.74
N ILE A 294 14.01 -10.90 11.92
CA ILE A 294 13.25 -10.35 13.06
C ILE A 294 11.80 -10.85 13.05
N ASN A 295 11.20 -10.96 11.88
CA ASN A 295 9.84 -11.45 11.67
C ASN A 295 9.73 -12.98 11.65
N GLN A 296 10.85 -13.69 11.83
CA GLN A 296 10.94 -15.15 11.90
C GLN A 296 10.42 -15.88 10.64
N GLY A 297 10.37 -15.20 9.51
CA GLY A 297 9.79 -15.72 8.27
C GLY A 297 8.28 -16.00 8.29
N GLU A 298 7.59 -15.73 9.40
CA GLU A 298 6.15 -15.96 9.54
C GLU A 298 5.33 -14.69 9.28
N ARG A 299 5.79 -13.54 9.78
CA ARG A 299 5.15 -12.24 9.56
C ARG A 299 5.71 -11.58 8.32
N PHE A 300 4.83 -10.99 7.52
CA PHE A 300 5.24 -10.21 6.37
C PHE A 300 5.64 -8.79 6.78
N CYS A 301 6.62 -8.23 6.08
CA CYS A 301 6.92 -6.81 6.18
C CYS A 301 5.96 -6.02 5.26
N TYR A 302 5.14 -5.17 5.86
CA TYR A 302 4.29 -4.21 5.17
C TYR A 302 5.16 -3.02 4.73
N ILE A 303 5.28 -2.78 3.43
CA ILE A 303 5.99 -1.63 2.88
C ILE A 303 4.98 -0.62 2.35
N GLY A 304 4.87 0.57 2.93
CA GLY A 304 4.17 1.67 2.26
C GLY A 304 5.09 2.38 1.28
N GLY A 305 4.54 2.84 0.17
CA GLY A 305 5.33 3.57 -0.82
C GLY A 305 5.63 2.76 -2.07
N PHE A 306 6.45 3.36 -2.93
CA PHE A 306 6.58 2.93 -4.31
C PHE A 306 7.87 3.49 -4.93
N PRO A 307 8.46 2.86 -5.97
CA PRO A 307 9.54 3.47 -6.72
C PRO A 307 9.19 4.88 -7.20
N ALA A 308 10.07 5.84 -6.96
CA ALA A 308 9.84 7.25 -7.25
C ALA A 308 10.09 7.56 -8.73
N TRP A 309 9.28 6.99 -9.64
CA TRP A 309 9.47 7.01 -11.10
C TRP A 309 9.92 8.36 -11.68
N ALA A 310 9.23 9.44 -11.35
CA ALA A 310 9.53 10.77 -11.88
C ALA A 310 10.83 11.41 -11.33
N PHE A 311 11.48 10.79 -10.36
CA PHE A 311 12.60 11.39 -9.63
C PHE A 311 13.83 10.48 -9.55
N LYS A 312 13.67 9.15 -9.49
CA LYS A 312 14.77 8.19 -9.30
C LYS A 312 14.54 6.85 -10.00
N TYR A 313 15.64 6.21 -10.39
CA TYR A 313 15.81 4.81 -10.83
C TYR A 313 15.18 4.38 -12.14
N THR A 314 14.41 5.23 -12.81
CA THR A 314 13.82 4.93 -14.11
C THR A 314 14.39 5.82 -15.21
N GLN A 315 14.04 5.55 -16.46
CA GLN A 315 14.40 6.39 -17.60
C GLN A 315 13.98 7.86 -17.45
N HIS A 316 12.88 8.14 -16.73
CA HIS A 316 12.48 9.51 -16.41
C HIS A 316 13.50 10.25 -15.52
N ALA A 317 14.31 9.50 -14.77
CA ALA A 317 15.34 9.99 -13.87
C ALA A 317 16.77 9.65 -14.34
N GLY A 318 16.94 9.29 -15.62
CA GLY A 318 18.24 8.99 -16.21
C GLY A 318 18.78 7.57 -15.97
N GLY A 319 17.94 6.63 -15.51
CA GLY A 319 18.23 5.21 -15.44
C GLY A 319 18.00 4.48 -16.78
N LYS A 320 18.32 3.18 -16.83
CA LYS A 320 18.13 2.34 -18.04
C LYS A 320 16.71 1.79 -18.17
N HIS A 321 16.03 1.60 -17.04
CA HIS A 321 14.80 0.80 -16.97
C HIS A 321 13.54 1.65 -16.97
N GLU A 322 12.49 1.14 -17.59
CA GLU A 322 11.17 1.77 -17.61
C GLU A 322 10.51 1.77 -16.21
N ASP A 323 9.46 2.58 -16.07
CA ASP A 323 8.68 2.73 -14.84
C ASP A 323 8.11 1.38 -14.34
N VAL A 324 7.30 0.71 -15.16
CA VAL A 324 6.66 -0.56 -14.82
C VAL A 324 7.71 -1.67 -14.62
N ALA A 325 8.81 -1.66 -15.38
CA ALA A 325 9.90 -2.61 -15.18
C ALA A 325 10.54 -2.44 -13.79
N THR A 326 10.79 -1.20 -13.38
CA THR A 326 11.36 -0.89 -12.06
C THR A 326 10.42 -1.26 -10.93
N GLU A 327 9.13 -1.02 -11.12
CA GLU A 327 8.09 -1.47 -10.22
C GLU A 327 8.10 -2.99 -10.02
N TRP A 328 8.12 -3.73 -11.12
CA TRP A 328 8.07 -5.18 -11.10
C TRP A 328 9.34 -5.79 -10.53
N GLU A 329 10.51 -5.22 -10.81
CA GLU A 329 11.75 -5.65 -10.20
C GLU A 329 11.75 -5.43 -8.69
N PHE A 330 11.30 -4.26 -8.23
CA PHE A 330 11.14 -4.00 -6.79
C PHE A 330 10.20 -5.02 -6.14
N SER A 331 9.01 -5.24 -6.73
CA SER A 331 8.05 -6.25 -6.26
C SER A 331 8.67 -7.66 -6.24
N ARG A 332 9.43 -8.04 -7.27
CA ARG A 332 10.10 -9.35 -7.35
C ARG A 332 11.10 -9.52 -6.20
N ILE A 333 11.90 -8.50 -5.91
CA ILE A 333 12.90 -8.52 -4.84
C ILE A 333 12.23 -8.62 -3.47
N ILE A 334 11.31 -7.73 -3.12
CA ILE A 334 10.69 -7.71 -1.77
C ILE A 334 9.94 -9.01 -1.47
N SER A 335 9.30 -9.58 -2.49
CA SER A 335 8.54 -10.82 -2.38
C SER A 335 9.43 -12.00 -1.96
N ALA A 336 10.68 -12.05 -2.45
CA ALA A 336 11.62 -13.10 -2.07
C ALA A 336 11.96 -13.13 -0.57
N TYR A 337 11.64 -12.05 0.17
CA TYR A 337 11.91 -11.86 1.59
C TYR A 337 10.64 -11.74 2.45
N ASN A 338 9.49 -12.22 1.97
CA ASN A 338 8.19 -12.10 2.66
C ASN A 338 7.83 -10.63 2.97
N ALA A 339 7.96 -9.76 1.98
CA ALA A 339 7.47 -8.40 2.06
C ALA A 339 6.49 -8.13 0.90
N PHE A 340 5.57 -7.20 1.13
CA PHE A 340 4.60 -6.72 0.13
C PHE A 340 4.52 -5.20 0.22
N LYS A 341 4.00 -4.55 -0.82
CA LYS A 341 3.79 -3.11 -0.84
C LYS A 341 2.31 -2.72 -0.79
N ASP A 342 2.06 -1.59 -0.14
CA ASP A 342 0.89 -0.72 -0.27
C ASP A 342 1.31 0.44 -1.18
N ALA A 343 0.90 0.35 -2.44
CA ALA A 343 1.60 0.92 -3.58
C ALA A 343 1.24 2.39 -3.81
N ASP A 344 1.75 3.30 -2.98
CA ASP A 344 1.55 4.74 -3.11
C ASP A 344 2.28 5.34 -4.35
N ALA A 345 1.88 4.91 -5.55
CA ALA A 345 2.47 5.24 -6.83
C ALA A 345 2.19 6.68 -7.27
N ILE A 346 2.80 7.10 -8.37
CA ILE A 346 2.77 8.48 -8.87
C ILE A 346 1.35 9.00 -9.12
N ALA A 347 1.22 10.34 -9.07
CA ALA A 347 -0.01 11.13 -9.11
C ALA A 347 -0.84 11.09 -7.81
N TYR A 348 -1.15 9.91 -7.27
CA TYR A 348 -2.02 9.79 -6.09
C TYR A 348 -1.33 9.17 -4.87
N GLY A 349 0.00 9.14 -4.81
CA GLY A 349 0.77 8.49 -3.74
C GLY A 349 0.80 9.23 -2.39
N ALA A 350 0.25 10.43 -2.28
CA ALA A 350 0.25 11.19 -1.03
C ALA A 350 -1.04 10.93 -0.22
N MET A 351 -0.90 10.51 1.03
CA MET A 351 -1.98 10.44 2.01
C MET A 351 -1.55 11.14 3.28
N ALA A 352 -2.46 11.82 3.97
CA ALA A 352 -2.25 12.34 5.31
C ALA A 352 -3.14 11.61 6.31
N ASN A 353 -2.82 11.74 7.59
CA ASN A 353 -3.66 11.29 8.70
C ASN A 353 -3.84 9.77 8.82
N ALA A 354 -3.02 8.95 8.19
CA ALA A 354 -3.13 7.49 8.34
C ALA A 354 -2.85 7.06 9.79
N SER A 355 -1.96 7.75 10.50
CA SER A 355 -1.73 7.56 11.94
C SER A 355 -2.94 7.92 12.81
N PHE A 356 -3.80 8.84 12.36
CA PHE A 356 -5.05 9.21 13.03
C PHE A 356 -6.15 8.20 12.70
N TRP A 357 -6.29 7.86 11.42
CA TRP A 357 -7.36 7.00 10.93
C TRP A 357 -7.18 5.53 11.31
N GLN A 358 -5.96 5.05 11.61
CA GLN A 358 -5.74 3.66 12.10
C GLN A 358 -6.58 3.30 13.34
N HIS A 359 -7.08 4.30 14.07
CA HIS A 359 -7.93 4.13 15.26
C HIS A 359 -9.43 4.03 14.93
N PHE A 360 -9.81 4.11 13.67
CA PHE A 360 -11.20 4.02 13.23
C PHE A 360 -11.77 2.63 13.57
N PRO A 361 -12.93 2.55 14.23
CA PRO A 361 -13.50 1.28 14.68
C PRO A 361 -14.12 0.52 13.51
N LEU A 362 -13.46 -0.54 13.07
CA LEU A 362 -14.03 -1.48 12.10
C LEU A 362 -14.99 -2.46 12.78
N LYS A 363 -16.03 -2.88 12.05
CA LYS A 363 -16.80 -4.08 12.41
C LYS A 363 -15.90 -5.30 12.37
N LYS A 364 -16.25 -6.32 13.16
CA LYS A 364 -15.52 -7.59 13.19
C LYS A 364 -15.46 -8.25 11.81
N GLU A 365 -16.59 -8.25 11.11
CA GLU A 365 -16.76 -8.87 9.79
C GLU A 365 -17.77 -8.05 8.96
N TYR A 366 -17.55 -8.01 7.64
CA TYR A 366 -18.38 -7.43 6.59
C TYR A 366 -18.71 -8.54 5.59
N PRO A 367 -19.80 -9.30 5.80
CA PRO A 367 -20.10 -10.44 4.94
C PRO A 367 -20.53 -9.99 3.53
N GLN A 368 -20.37 -10.89 2.55
CA GLN A 368 -20.91 -10.77 1.21
C GLN A 368 -21.81 -11.98 0.93
N LYS A 369 -22.92 -11.75 0.22
CA LYS A 369 -23.82 -12.83 -0.20
C LYS A 369 -23.23 -13.51 -1.43
N TRP A 370 -23.20 -14.84 -1.40
CA TRP A 370 -22.92 -15.66 -2.58
C TRP A 370 -24.22 -16.12 -3.24
N VAL A 371 -24.19 -16.36 -4.55
CA VAL A 371 -25.35 -16.87 -5.30
C VAL A 371 -25.64 -18.33 -4.96
N THR A 372 -26.91 -18.71 -5.07
CA THR A 372 -27.36 -20.10 -4.94
C THR A 372 -27.76 -20.69 -6.30
N GLU A 373 -27.71 -22.02 -6.42
CA GLU A 373 -28.18 -22.72 -7.62
C GLU A 373 -29.64 -22.36 -7.97
N LYS A 374 -30.50 -22.23 -6.95
CA LYS A 374 -31.89 -21.82 -7.13
C LYS A 374 -32.00 -20.44 -7.78
N GLU A 375 -31.26 -19.45 -7.29
CA GLU A 375 -31.26 -18.09 -7.86
C GLU A 375 -30.73 -18.10 -9.30
N LEU A 376 -29.71 -18.91 -9.59
CA LEU A 376 -29.18 -19.04 -10.95
C LEU A 376 -30.19 -19.69 -11.91
N LYS A 377 -30.95 -20.69 -11.45
CA LYS A 377 -32.07 -21.28 -12.21
C LYS A 377 -33.20 -20.28 -12.45
N GLU A 378 -33.62 -19.55 -11.41
CA GLU A 378 -34.67 -18.52 -11.50
C GLU A 378 -34.28 -17.38 -12.46
N ARG A 379 -32.99 -17.03 -12.52
CA ARG A 379 -32.44 -16.04 -13.45
C ARG A 379 -32.19 -16.62 -14.86
N GLY A 380 -32.41 -17.91 -15.08
CA GLY A 380 -32.21 -18.58 -16.37
C GLY A 380 -30.75 -18.67 -16.80
N TYR A 381 -29.83 -18.82 -15.85
CA TYR A 381 -28.42 -19.16 -16.15
C TYR A 381 -28.14 -20.64 -16.03
N LEU A 382 -29.02 -21.40 -15.37
CA LEU A 382 -28.91 -22.86 -15.27
C LEU A 382 -30.14 -23.55 -15.86
N THR A 383 -29.93 -24.70 -16.50
CA THR A 383 -31.00 -25.64 -16.87
C THR A 383 -31.61 -26.29 -15.61
N PRO A 384 -32.78 -26.98 -15.70
CA PRO A 384 -33.33 -27.73 -14.57
C PRO A 384 -32.34 -28.75 -13.97
N GLU A 385 -31.47 -29.32 -14.81
CA GLU A 385 -30.42 -30.27 -14.44
C GLU A 385 -29.19 -29.61 -13.79
N GLY A 386 -29.18 -28.27 -13.68
CA GLY A 386 -28.10 -27.52 -13.06
C GLY A 386 -26.92 -27.21 -13.99
N LYS A 387 -27.10 -27.33 -15.30
CA LYS A 387 -26.04 -27.02 -16.29
C LYS A 387 -26.06 -25.57 -16.72
N VAL A 388 -24.91 -25.01 -17.11
CA VAL A 388 -24.87 -23.62 -17.60
C VAL A 388 -25.65 -23.47 -18.90
N ASP A 389 -26.65 -22.59 -18.89
CA ASP A 389 -27.46 -22.25 -20.06
C ASP A 389 -26.98 -20.93 -20.67
N PHE A 390 -26.12 -21.03 -21.68
CA PHE A 390 -25.56 -19.86 -22.36
C PHE A 390 -26.61 -19.11 -23.18
N ARG A 391 -27.56 -19.78 -23.83
CA ARG A 391 -28.50 -19.15 -24.80
C ARG A 391 -27.79 -18.24 -25.82
N GLY A 392 -26.59 -18.64 -26.27
CA GLY A 392 -25.75 -17.87 -27.20
C GLY A 392 -25.06 -16.65 -26.60
N ARG A 393 -25.09 -16.49 -25.27
CA ARG A 393 -24.47 -15.36 -24.57
C ARG A 393 -23.00 -15.59 -24.28
N GLU A 394 -22.27 -14.49 -24.30
CA GLU A 394 -20.89 -14.37 -23.82
C GLU A 394 -20.93 -13.71 -22.44
N PHE A 395 -20.37 -14.34 -21.42
CA PHE A 395 -20.40 -13.80 -20.06
C PHE A 395 -19.15 -12.99 -19.78
N MET A 396 -19.31 -11.76 -19.31
CA MET A 396 -18.20 -10.89 -18.95
C MET A 396 -18.30 -10.34 -17.54
N ILE A 397 -17.16 -9.94 -16.99
CA ILE A 397 -17.06 -9.16 -15.76
C ILE A 397 -15.98 -8.08 -15.87
N PHE A 398 -16.21 -6.94 -15.22
CA PHE A 398 -15.21 -5.91 -15.04
C PHE A 398 -14.48 -6.08 -13.72
N TYR A 399 -13.16 -6.17 -13.76
CA TYR A 399 -12.28 -5.85 -12.63
C TYR A 399 -12.14 -4.33 -12.56
N VAL A 400 -12.72 -3.76 -11.50
CA VAL A 400 -12.64 -2.33 -11.20
C VAL A 400 -11.55 -2.14 -10.16
N GLY A 401 -10.35 -1.71 -10.56
CA GLY A 401 -9.21 -1.79 -9.63
C GLY A 401 -7.96 -1.01 -9.99
N ASP A 402 -6.81 -1.62 -9.63
CA ASP A 402 -5.57 -1.00 -9.13
C ASP A 402 -5.79 -0.19 -7.85
N TYR A 403 -6.56 -0.78 -6.93
CA TYR A 403 -6.72 -0.25 -5.57
C TYR A 403 -5.89 -1.08 -4.58
N ASP A 404 -4.59 -1.12 -4.82
CA ASP A 404 -3.52 -1.63 -3.96
C ASP A 404 -2.84 -0.54 -3.13
N ALA A 405 -3.34 0.70 -3.23
CA ALA A 405 -2.80 1.87 -2.56
C ALA A 405 -3.83 2.54 -1.62
N SER A 406 -3.46 2.72 -0.35
CA SER A 406 -4.29 3.41 0.65
C SER A 406 -4.55 4.85 0.26
N SER A 407 -3.54 5.50 -0.32
CA SER A 407 -3.62 6.88 -0.81
C SER A 407 -4.62 7.01 -1.97
N TRP A 408 -4.68 6.05 -2.90
CA TRP A 408 -5.57 6.10 -4.05
C TRP A 408 -7.04 5.97 -3.64
N ILE A 409 -7.38 4.98 -2.81
CA ILE A 409 -8.77 4.83 -2.35
C ILE A 409 -9.23 6.03 -1.52
N THR A 410 -8.32 6.64 -0.76
CA THR A 410 -8.60 7.84 0.03
C THR A 410 -8.89 9.05 -0.85
N GLN A 411 -8.05 9.29 -1.88
CA GLN A 411 -8.15 10.47 -2.74
C GLN A 411 -9.22 10.36 -3.82
N ARG A 412 -9.43 9.16 -4.38
CA ARG A 412 -10.32 8.98 -5.54
C ARG A 412 -11.78 8.71 -5.17
N THR A 413 -12.07 8.41 -3.91
CA THR A 413 -13.45 8.20 -3.41
C THR A 413 -14.44 9.26 -3.89
N PRO A 414 -14.20 10.59 -3.73
CA PRO A 414 -15.17 11.62 -4.09
C PRO A 414 -15.47 11.73 -5.60
N THR A 415 -14.64 11.10 -6.44
CA THR A 415 -14.75 11.15 -7.91
C THR A 415 -15.20 9.83 -8.53
N ILE A 416 -14.88 8.70 -7.91
CA ILE A 416 -15.17 7.37 -8.45
C ILE A 416 -16.27 6.69 -7.64
N TRP A 417 -16.09 6.56 -6.33
CA TRP A 417 -17.07 5.89 -5.47
C TRP A 417 -18.36 6.71 -5.33
N ASP A 418 -18.25 8.03 -5.25
CA ASP A 418 -19.41 8.92 -5.13
C ASP A 418 -20.05 9.26 -6.50
N ASP A 419 -19.63 8.60 -7.59
CA ASP A 419 -20.21 8.81 -8.92
C ASP A 419 -21.72 8.50 -8.93
N PRO A 420 -22.57 9.38 -9.50
CA PRO A 420 -24.02 9.22 -9.46
C PRO A 420 -24.57 8.03 -10.27
N ASN A 421 -23.76 7.42 -11.14
CA ASN A 421 -24.08 6.22 -11.89
C ASN A 421 -23.62 4.93 -11.18
N ARG A 422 -22.98 5.00 -10.01
CA ARG A 422 -22.67 3.81 -9.21
C ARG A 422 -23.94 3.05 -8.87
N GLY A 423 -23.89 1.73 -9.01
CA GLY A 423 -25.01 0.83 -8.74
C GLY A 423 -25.99 0.64 -9.91
N LYS A 424 -25.80 1.29 -11.07
CA LYS A 424 -26.63 1.04 -12.26
C LYS A 424 -26.35 -0.28 -12.96
N ILE A 425 -25.11 -0.75 -12.91
CA ILE A 425 -24.64 -2.01 -13.47
C ILE A 425 -23.76 -2.73 -12.44
N PRO A 426 -23.65 -4.07 -12.47
CA PRO A 426 -22.81 -4.79 -11.54
C PRO A 426 -21.33 -4.50 -11.78
N LEU A 427 -20.59 -4.20 -10.71
CA LEU A 427 -19.16 -3.93 -10.73
C LEU A 427 -18.46 -4.75 -9.65
N MET A 428 -17.36 -5.41 -10.02
CA MET A 428 -16.47 -6.07 -9.06
C MET A 428 -15.36 -5.10 -8.67
N TRP A 429 -15.54 -4.43 -7.53
CA TRP A 429 -14.56 -3.56 -6.91
C TRP A 429 -13.42 -4.40 -6.32
N CYS A 430 -12.27 -4.35 -6.97
CA CYS A 430 -11.08 -5.05 -6.53
C CYS A 430 -10.23 -4.11 -5.70
N ILE A 431 -10.22 -4.34 -4.38
CA ILE A 431 -9.54 -3.49 -3.41
C ILE A 431 -8.71 -4.37 -2.48
N SER A 432 -7.44 -4.03 -2.30
CA SER A 432 -6.58 -4.78 -1.39
C SER A 432 -7.11 -4.67 0.04
N PRO A 433 -7.38 -5.78 0.74
CA PRO A 433 -8.00 -5.71 2.06
C PRO A 433 -7.01 -5.27 3.15
N VAL A 434 -5.69 -5.24 2.87
CA VAL A 434 -4.67 -4.76 3.81
C VAL A 434 -4.72 -3.25 4.00
N LEU A 435 -5.35 -2.51 3.07
CA LEU A 435 -5.51 -1.06 3.12
C LEU A 435 -6.33 -0.58 4.32
N GLU A 436 -7.06 -1.49 4.98
CA GLU A 436 -7.67 -1.22 6.29
C GLU A 436 -6.66 -0.73 7.34
N THR A 437 -5.38 -0.99 7.14
CA THR A 437 -4.31 -0.65 8.07
C THR A 437 -4.05 0.86 8.13
N ARG A 438 -4.23 1.56 7.00
CA ARG A 438 -4.02 3.02 6.87
C ARG A 438 -5.30 3.78 6.56
N ALA A 439 -6.23 3.17 5.83
CA ALA A 439 -7.48 3.76 5.38
C ALA A 439 -8.74 2.99 5.85
N PRO A 440 -8.84 2.56 7.13
CA PRO A 440 -9.99 1.78 7.62
C PRO A 440 -11.34 2.51 7.46
N GLN A 441 -11.36 3.82 7.62
CA GLN A 441 -12.53 4.66 7.41
C GLN A 441 -13.04 4.58 5.96
N VAL A 442 -12.12 4.54 4.99
CA VAL A 442 -12.49 4.44 3.56
C VAL A 442 -13.09 3.08 3.27
N MET A 443 -12.42 2.02 3.72
CA MET A 443 -12.88 0.64 3.55
C MET A 443 -14.25 0.42 4.21
N HIS A 444 -14.46 0.95 5.42
CA HIS A 444 -15.75 0.93 6.09
C HIS A 444 -16.83 1.65 5.28
N ASN A 445 -16.55 2.87 4.79
CA ASN A 445 -17.49 3.62 3.95
C ASN A 445 -17.91 2.83 2.70
N PHE A 446 -16.96 2.20 2.02
CA PHE A 446 -17.27 1.40 0.83
C PHE A 446 -18.24 0.27 1.18
N ARG A 447 -18.02 -0.42 2.31
CA ARG A 447 -18.92 -1.50 2.73
C ARG A 447 -20.30 -1.03 3.18
N GLU A 448 -20.38 0.05 3.95
CA GLU A 448 -21.69 0.54 4.44
C GLU A 448 -22.55 1.20 3.36
N THR A 449 -21.92 1.72 2.31
CA THR A 449 -22.61 2.44 1.22
C THR A 449 -22.67 1.64 -0.08
N ALA A 450 -22.30 0.37 -0.06
CA ALA A 450 -22.39 -0.54 -1.20
C ALA A 450 -23.85 -0.70 -1.64
N THR A 451 -24.08 -0.63 -2.95
CA THR A 451 -25.35 -0.97 -3.58
C THR A 451 -25.43 -2.48 -3.84
N PRO A 452 -26.60 -3.04 -4.19
CA PRO A 452 -26.71 -4.46 -4.57
C PRO A 452 -25.84 -4.86 -5.77
N ASN A 453 -25.38 -3.90 -6.57
CA ASN A 453 -24.54 -4.10 -7.75
C ASN A 453 -23.04 -3.89 -7.46
N ASP A 454 -22.66 -3.57 -6.22
CA ASP A 454 -21.27 -3.48 -5.80
C ASP A 454 -20.84 -4.79 -5.13
N TYR A 455 -19.91 -5.51 -5.74
CA TYR A 455 -19.28 -6.69 -5.15
C TYR A 455 -17.79 -6.47 -4.95
N PHE A 456 -17.21 -6.98 -3.86
CA PHE A 456 -15.81 -6.78 -3.53
C PHE A 456 -14.99 -8.06 -3.69
N ALA A 457 -13.85 -7.93 -4.37
CA ALA A 457 -12.80 -8.94 -4.43
C ALA A 457 -11.46 -8.32 -3.98
N ALA A 458 -10.47 -9.13 -3.65
CA ALA A 458 -9.15 -8.60 -3.38
C ALA A 458 -8.52 -8.09 -4.69
N ALA A 459 -7.97 -6.88 -4.66
CA ALA A 459 -7.00 -6.45 -5.66
C ALA A 459 -5.71 -7.25 -5.49
N ASP A 460 -4.92 -7.34 -6.55
CA ASP A 460 -3.48 -7.62 -6.55
C ASP A 460 -3.00 -8.63 -5.49
N ASN A 461 -2.86 -9.89 -5.91
CA ASN A 461 -2.14 -10.97 -5.21
C ASN A 461 -2.67 -11.38 -3.82
N GLY A 462 -3.63 -10.66 -3.23
CA GLY A 462 -4.24 -10.99 -1.94
C GLY A 462 -4.25 -9.81 -0.98
N ALA A 463 -3.77 -10.00 0.26
CA ALA A 463 -3.74 -8.94 1.26
C ALA A 463 -2.43 -8.11 1.16
N GLY A 464 -2.22 -7.49 0.01
CA GLY A 464 -1.05 -6.66 -0.28
C GLY A 464 -0.37 -7.05 -1.59
N TYR A 465 0.31 -6.10 -2.22
CA TYR A 465 0.93 -6.33 -3.52
C TYR A 465 2.33 -6.95 -3.36
N LEU A 466 2.45 -8.21 -3.77
CA LEU A 466 3.71 -8.94 -3.95
C LEU A 466 3.63 -9.81 -5.20
N MET A 467 4.73 -10.42 -5.61
CA MET A 467 4.75 -11.44 -6.67
C MET A 467 4.82 -12.84 -6.05
N PRO A 468 3.71 -13.59 -6.00
CA PRO A 468 3.62 -14.82 -5.21
C PRO A 468 4.51 -15.93 -5.75
N GLY A 469 4.89 -15.86 -7.03
CA GLY A 469 5.91 -16.70 -7.64
C GLY A 469 7.22 -16.73 -6.87
N MET A 470 7.65 -15.57 -6.35
CA MET A 470 8.89 -15.40 -5.57
C MET A 470 8.79 -15.95 -4.16
N LEU A 471 7.58 -16.31 -3.70
CA LEU A 471 7.41 -16.95 -2.41
C LEU A 471 7.74 -18.45 -2.47
N GLN A 472 7.81 -19.03 -3.66
CA GLN A 472 7.95 -20.45 -3.89
C GLN A 472 9.42 -20.88 -3.86
N ALA A 473 9.70 -22.08 -3.36
CA ALA A 473 11.06 -22.64 -3.38
C ALA A 473 11.34 -23.30 -4.75
N PRO A 474 12.58 -23.21 -5.28
CA PRO A 474 13.73 -22.49 -4.73
C PRO A 474 13.60 -20.96 -4.89
N ARG A 475 13.98 -20.21 -3.85
CA ARG A 475 13.98 -18.73 -3.88
C ARG A 475 15.35 -18.19 -4.30
N GLU A 476 15.59 -18.09 -5.59
CA GLU A 476 16.93 -17.77 -6.14
C GLU A 476 17.53 -16.45 -5.62
N ILE A 477 16.70 -15.44 -5.35
CA ILE A 477 17.18 -14.14 -4.84
C ILE A 477 17.66 -14.24 -3.39
N SER A 478 16.93 -14.94 -2.53
CA SER A 478 17.10 -14.85 -1.08
C SER A 478 17.64 -16.13 -0.43
N GLY A 479 17.55 -17.28 -1.12
CA GLY A 479 17.90 -18.59 -0.57
C GLY A 479 16.97 -19.06 0.57
N LEU A 480 15.88 -18.34 0.83
CA LEU A 480 14.96 -18.62 1.95
C LEU A 480 14.01 -19.80 1.65
N LEU A 481 13.41 -20.33 2.71
CA LEU A 481 12.36 -21.35 2.59
C LEU A 481 11.10 -20.80 1.90
N SER A 482 10.26 -21.69 1.40
CA SER A 482 8.95 -21.31 0.86
C SER A 482 8.12 -20.60 1.92
N GLY A 483 7.61 -19.42 1.59
CA GLY A 483 6.74 -18.59 2.42
C GLY A 483 5.30 -18.55 1.91
N VAL A 484 4.94 -19.47 1.00
CA VAL A 484 3.58 -19.61 0.47
C VAL A 484 2.57 -19.85 1.61
N SER A 485 2.90 -20.70 2.59
CA SER A 485 2.03 -20.95 3.75
C SER A 485 1.89 -19.72 4.64
N ALA A 486 2.99 -18.98 4.84
CA ALA A 486 2.96 -17.73 5.60
C ALA A 486 2.07 -16.69 4.89
N TRP A 487 2.11 -16.62 3.56
CA TRP A 487 1.24 -15.72 2.78
C TRP A 487 -0.24 -16.05 2.94
N ALA A 488 -0.61 -17.34 2.86
CA ALA A 488 -1.98 -17.76 3.11
C ALA A 488 -2.45 -17.38 4.53
N ASN A 489 -1.58 -17.56 5.54
CA ASN A 489 -1.88 -17.20 6.92
C ASN A 489 -2.02 -15.68 7.11
N HIS A 490 -1.23 -14.89 6.38
CA HIS A 490 -1.36 -13.43 6.32
C HIS A 490 -2.70 -13.01 5.70
N CYS A 491 -3.11 -13.61 4.58
CA CYS A 491 -4.33 -13.22 3.85
C CYS A 491 -5.63 -13.59 4.59
N LYS A 492 -5.71 -14.80 5.16
CA LYS A 492 -6.94 -15.33 5.80
C LYS A 492 -7.67 -14.35 6.75
N PRO A 493 -7.02 -13.69 7.73
CA PRO A 493 -7.72 -12.77 8.63
C PRO A 493 -8.36 -11.58 7.90
N PHE A 494 -7.69 -11.02 6.89
CA PHE A 494 -8.23 -9.92 6.08
C PHE A 494 -9.43 -10.38 5.25
N TYR A 495 -9.31 -11.52 4.57
CA TYR A 495 -10.39 -12.09 3.76
C TYR A 495 -11.63 -12.40 4.61
N LYS A 496 -11.42 -12.98 5.79
CA LYS A 496 -12.49 -13.25 6.75
C LYS A 496 -13.20 -11.97 7.17
N ARG A 497 -12.45 -10.93 7.56
CA ARG A 497 -13.05 -9.65 7.97
C ARG A 497 -13.86 -9.01 6.85
N TRP A 498 -13.37 -9.03 5.62
CA TRP A 498 -14.04 -8.33 4.51
C TRP A 498 -15.00 -9.22 3.71
N GLY A 499 -15.22 -10.46 4.14
CA GLY A 499 -16.08 -11.43 3.46
C GLY A 499 -15.63 -11.70 2.03
N LEU A 500 -14.32 -11.69 1.79
CA LEU A 500 -13.74 -11.91 0.47
C LEU A 500 -13.52 -13.40 0.22
N THR A 501 -13.75 -13.83 -1.02
CA THR A 501 -13.55 -15.22 -1.45
C THR A 501 -12.91 -15.31 -2.84
N ILE A 502 -12.55 -14.17 -3.43
CA ILE A 502 -11.98 -14.05 -4.78
C ILE A 502 -10.74 -13.16 -4.67
N THR A 503 -9.64 -13.57 -5.33
CA THR A 503 -8.55 -12.66 -5.70
C THR A 503 -8.75 -12.25 -7.15
N GLY A 504 -9.17 -11.01 -7.37
CA GLY A 504 -9.62 -10.52 -8.67
C GLY A 504 -8.50 -10.41 -9.70
N PHE A 505 -7.25 -10.33 -9.26
CA PHE A 505 -6.06 -10.30 -10.12
C PHE A 505 -4.81 -10.76 -9.34
N VAL A 506 -3.96 -11.57 -9.97
CA VAL A 506 -2.65 -11.97 -9.45
C VAL A 506 -1.58 -11.54 -10.44
N ILE A 507 -0.84 -10.50 -10.06
CA ILE A 507 0.31 -9.99 -10.82
C ILE A 507 1.50 -10.92 -10.60
N ASP A 508 1.91 -11.62 -11.65
CA ASP A 508 3.14 -12.42 -11.65
C ASP A 508 4.34 -11.55 -12.09
N GLY A 509 4.12 -10.55 -12.97
CA GLY A 509 5.16 -9.63 -13.48
C GLY A 509 6.43 -10.36 -13.91
N GLU A 510 7.57 -10.04 -13.28
CA GLU A 510 8.86 -10.69 -13.56
C GLU A 510 9.08 -12.01 -12.79
N ALA A 511 8.17 -12.39 -11.89
CA ALA A 511 8.27 -13.64 -11.14
C ALA A 511 7.71 -14.85 -11.94
N PRO A 512 8.07 -16.09 -11.54
CA PRO A 512 7.40 -17.28 -12.03
C PRO A 512 5.90 -17.25 -11.73
N GLY A 513 5.10 -17.96 -12.53
CA GLY A 513 3.70 -18.19 -12.20
C GLY A 513 3.50 -19.04 -10.94
N LEU A 514 2.27 -19.10 -10.45
CA LEU A 514 1.89 -19.98 -9.34
C LEU A 514 2.11 -21.46 -9.71
N SER A 515 2.82 -22.18 -8.85
CA SER A 515 2.88 -23.65 -8.83
C SER A 515 1.60 -24.23 -8.24
N SER A 516 1.45 -25.56 -8.28
CA SER A 516 0.33 -26.25 -7.60
C SER A 516 0.23 -25.89 -6.11
N LYS A 517 1.36 -25.80 -5.40
CA LYS A 517 1.38 -25.36 -3.98
C LYS A 517 0.96 -23.90 -3.81
N GLY A 518 1.27 -23.06 -4.79
CA GLY A 518 0.79 -21.68 -4.84
C GLY A 518 -0.72 -21.65 -4.97
N LEU A 519 -1.28 -22.41 -5.92
CA LEU A 519 -2.72 -22.55 -6.12
C LEU A 519 -3.42 -23.14 -4.88
N ASP A 520 -2.85 -24.17 -4.25
CA ASP A 520 -3.35 -24.76 -2.99
C ASP A 520 -3.47 -23.69 -1.89
N ALA A 521 -2.47 -22.81 -1.78
CA ALA A 521 -2.50 -21.74 -0.79
C ALA A 521 -3.62 -20.72 -1.05
N TYR A 522 -3.79 -20.30 -2.31
CA TYR A 522 -4.87 -19.39 -2.69
C TYR A 522 -6.25 -20.01 -2.48
N GLU A 523 -6.43 -21.31 -2.74
CA GLU A 523 -7.70 -22.00 -2.47
C GLU A 523 -8.15 -21.83 -1.01
N THR A 524 -7.21 -21.78 -0.05
CA THR A 524 -7.56 -21.65 1.38
C THR A 524 -8.18 -20.32 1.79
N PHE A 525 -8.08 -19.27 0.97
CA PHE A 525 -8.65 -17.95 1.26
C PHE A 525 -9.43 -17.33 0.10
N SER A 526 -9.24 -17.82 -1.13
CA SER A 526 -9.96 -17.41 -2.35
C SER A 526 -10.67 -18.58 -3.04
N PRO A 527 -11.45 -19.40 -2.31
CA PRO A 527 -12.01 -20.65 -2.85
C PRO A 527 -12.97 -20.41 -4.02
N ASN A 528 -13.47 -19.18 -4.18
CA ASN A 528 -14.42 -18.85 -5.24
C ASN A 528 -13.76 -18.42 -6.55
N GLY A 529 -12.47 -18.12 -6.55
CA GLY A 529 -11.69 -18.02 -7.78
C GLY A 529 -10.54 -17.02 -7.70
N ILE A 530 -9.62 -17.17 -8.65
CA ILE A 530 -8.48 -16.27 -8.83
C ILE A 530 -8.25 -15.97 -10.31
N VAL A 531 -7.62 -14.83 -10.60
CA VAL A 531 -7.29 -14.41 -11.98
C VAL A 531 -5.80 -14.08 -12.16
N PRO A 532 -4.92 -15.06 -12.46
CA PRO A 532 -3.47 -14.84 -12.60
C PRO A 532 -3.02 -14.53 -14.03
N GLN A 533 -1.82 -13.95 -14.17
CA GLN A 533 -1.20 -13.66 -15.48
C GLN A 533 -0.57 -14.91 -16.12
N LYS A 534 0.13 -15.73 -15.32
CA LYS A 534 0.97 -16.85 -15.80
C LYS A 534 0.39 -18.22 -15.42
N VAL A 535 -0.78 -18.53 -15.98
CA VAL A 535 -1.48 -19.83 -15.88
C VAL A 535 -2.04 -20.26 -17.24
N PRO A 536 -2.49 -21.52 -17.40
CA PRO A 536 -3.34 -21.90 -18.53
C PRO A 536 -4.55 -20.97 -18.65
N LEU A 537 -5.12 -20.85 -19.85
CA LEU A 537 -6.25 -19.93 -20.12
C LEU A 537 -7.41 -20.11 -19.13
N THR A 538 -7.67 -21.35 -18.78
CA THR A 538 -8.77 -21.81 -17.93
C THR A 538 -8.29 -23.01 -17.13
N LEU A 539 -8.68 -23.12 -15.86
CA LEU A 539 -8.28 -24.22 -14.98
C LEU A 539 -9.28 -24.35 -13.82
N LEU A 540 -9.57 -25.58 -13.41
CA LEU A 540 -10.23 -25.87 -12.14
C LEU A 540 -9.21 -26.53 -11.20
N HIS A 541 -8.65 -25.74 -10.29
CA HIS A 541 -7.73 -26.27 -9.28
C HIS A 541 -8.53 -26.76 -8.08
N ASN A 542 -8.63 -28.08 -7.89
CA ASN A 542 -9.54 -28.72 -6.94
C ASN A 542 -11.00 -28.26 -7.19
N ASN A 543 -11.52 -27.32 -6.41
CA ASN A 543 -12.84 -26.70 -6.65
C ASN A 543 -12.77 -25.18 -6.90
N MET A 544 -11.57 -24.59 -6.90
CA MET A 544 -11.33 -23.18 -7.15
C MET A 544 -11.20 -22.89 -8.66
N PRO A 545 -12.05 -22.03 -9.24
CA PRO A 545 -11.91 -21.59 -10.62
C PRO A 545 -10.67 -20.68 -10.79
N VAL A 546 -9.88 -20.93 -11.82
CA VAL A 546 -8.68 -20.15 -12.16
C VAL A 546 -8.80 -19.70 -13.61
N LEU A 547 -8.96 -18.40 -13.81
CA LEU A 547 -9.09 -17.80 -15.15
C LEU A 547 -7.83 -17.01 -15.45
N LYS A 548 -7.20 -17.19 -16.61
CA LYS A 548 -6.07 -16.32 -16.99
C LYS A 548 -6.58 -14.90 -17.24
N SER A 549 -5.88 -13.91 -16.67
CA SER A 549 -6.15 -12.49 -16.93
C SER A 549 -6.10 -12.19 -18.43
N ASP A 550 -6.90 -11.22 -18.85
CA ASP A 550 -6.93 -10.70 -20.22
C ASP A 550 -6.42 -9.25 -20.24
N ASP A 551 -6.62 -8.56 -21.36
CA ASP A 551 -6.12 -7.22 -21.61
C ASP A 551 -6.69 -6.18 -20.62
N ASP A 552 -5.85 -5.19 -20.33
CA ASP A 552 -6.26 -3.96 -19.65
C ASP A 552 -6.97 -3.04 -20.64
N VAL A 553 -8.20 -2.64 -20.33
CA VAL A 553 -9.02 -1.76 -21.18
C VAL A 553 -8.97 -0.35 -20.59
N MET A 554 -8.11 0.48 -21.16
CA MET A 554 -7.68 1.76 -20.58
C MET A 554 -8.10 2.99 -21.39
N GLU A 555 -8.79 2.78 -22.51
CA GLU A 555 -9.27 3.83 -23.39
C GLU A 555 -10.17 4.82 -22.65
N THR A 556 -10.01 6.11 -22.95
CA THR A 556 -10.85 7.17 -22.34
C THR A 556 -12.22 7.22 -23.00
N ASP A 557 -12.28 7.03 -24.32
CA ASP A 557 -13.54 6.96 -25.06
C ASP A 557 -14.22 5.59 -24.81
N PRO A 558 -15.45 5.57 -24.26
CA PRO A 558 -16.21 4.33 -24.07
C PRO A 558 -16.43 3.51 -25.34
N LYS A 559 -16.52 4.17 -26.50
CA LYS A 559 -16.70 3.50 -27.79
C LYS A 559 -15.46 2.71 -28.18
N ASP A 560 -14.28 3.28 -28.02
CA ASP A 560 -13.02 2.60 -28.33
C ASP A 560 -12.80 1.41 -27.38
N ALA A 561 -13.11 1.59 -26.10
CA ALA A 561 -13.10 0.52 -25.11
C ALA A 561 -14.04 -0.63 -25.47
N ALA A 562 -15.27 -0.34 -25.93
CA ALA A 562 -16.22 -1.36 -26.37
C ALA A 562 -15.70 -2.16 -27.58
N HIS A 563 -15.09 -1.50 -28.56
CA HIS A 563 -14.47 -2.18 -29.71
C HIS A 563 -13.29 -3.06 -29.29
N HIS A 564 -12.45 -2.59 -28.36
CA HIS A 564 -11.37 -3.38 -27.79
C HIS A 564 -11.93 -4.65 -27.13
N ILE A 565 -12.91 -4.52 -26.24
CA ILE A 565 -13.58 -5.65 -25.56
C ILE A 565 -14.12 -6.67 -26.58
N ILE A 566 -14.85 -6.23 -27.60
CA ILE A 566 -15.38 -7.11 -28.65
C ILE A 566 -14.26 -7.85 -29.37
N GLY A 567 -13.20 -7.13 -29.75
CA GLY A 567 -12.05 -7.71 -30.42
C GLY A 567 -11.32 -8.79 -29.60
N ARG A 568 -11.41 -8.71 -28.26
CA ARG A 568 -10.91 -9.75 -27.34
C ARG A 568 -11.86 -10.93 -27.22
N ILE A 569 -13.14 -10.66 -27.03
CA ILE A 569 -14.19 -11.68 -26.96
C ILE A 569 -14.16 -12.57 -28.20
N ASP A 570 -14.04 -11.98 -29.40
CA ASP A 570 -14.02 -12.71 -30.67
C ASP A 570 -12.81 -13.63 -30.85
N LYS A 571 -11.73 -13.41 -30.10
CA LYS A 571 -10.49 -14.21 -30.17
C LYS A 571 -10.42 -15.29 -29.09
N ARG A 572 -11.21 -15.18 -28.02
CA ARG A 572 -11.09 -16.06 -26.86
C ARG A 572 -11.94 -17.33 -27.09
N PRO A 573 -11.39 -18.54 -26.94
CA PRO A 573 -12.08 -19.80 -27.25
C PRO A 573 -13.02 -20.28 -26.13
N ILE A 574 -13.40 -19.41 -25.19
CA ILE A 574 -14.25 -19.73 -24.04
C ILE A 574 -15.29 -18.62 -23.83
N PRO A 575 -16.48 -18.95 -23.29
CA PRO A 575 -17.58 -17.99 -23.15
C PRO A 575 -17.50 -17.11 -21.88
N PHE A 576 -16.32 -17.00 -21.27
CA PHE A 576 -16.08 -16.29 -20.02
C PHE A 576 -14.93 -15.30 -20.18
N HIS A 577 -15.23 -14.02 -19.94
CA HIS A 577 -14.33 -12.89 -20.22
C HIS A 577 -14.16 -12.02 -18.99
N TRP A 578 -12.93 -11.56 -18.78
CA TRP A 578 -12.55 -10.71 -17.66
C TRP A 578 -11.73 -9.56 -18.23
N PHE A 579 -12.02 -8.33 -17.82
CA PHE A 579 -11.28 -7.15 -18.26
C PHE A 579 -10.95 -6.27 -17.06
N ARG A 580 -9.69 -5.81 -16.99
CA ARG A 580 -9.25 -4.86 -15.97
C ARG A 580 -9.32 -3.44 -16.48
N ASN A 581 -9.78 -2.56 -15.60
CA ASN A 581 -9.92 -1.14 -15.86
C ASN A 581 -9.44 -0.37 -14.63
N ILE A 582 -8.52 0.56 -14.85
CA ILE A 582 -7.82 1.28 -13.78
C ILE A 582 -8.39 2.69 -13.66
N LEU A 583 -8.83 3.06 -12.45
CA LEU A 583 -9.33 4.40 -12.10
C LEU A 583 -10.45 4.96 -13.01
N LYS A 584 -11.25 4.10 -13.64
CA LYS A 584 -12.44 4.49 -14.41
C LYS A 584 -13.64 4.76 -13.51
N THR A 585 -14.49 5.70 -13.91
CA THR A 585 -15.71 6.05 -13.16
C THR A 585 -16.87 5.12 -13.52
N PRO A 586 -17.82 4.86 -12.62
CA PRO A 586 -19.07 4.18 -12.93
C PRO A 586 -19.81 4.75 -14.16
N THR A 587 -19.75 6.07 -14.37
CA THR A 587 -20.27 6.70 -15.60
C THR A 587 -19.64 6.11 -16.87
N TRP A 588 -18.32 5.93 -16.89
CA TRP A 588 -17.61 5.35 -18.03
C TRP A 588 -18.05 3.90 -18.28
N TYR A 589 -18.14 3.06 -17.25
CA TYR A 589 -18.57 1.67 -17.41
C TYR A 589 -19.99 1.55 -17.97
N VAL A 590 -20.91 2.41 -17.51
CA VAL A 590 -22.29 2.45 -18.04
C VAL A 590 -22.27 2.77 -19.53
N GLN A 591 -21.48 3.77 -19.95
CA GLN A 591 -21.36 4.13 -21.36
C GLN A 591 -20.74 3.01 -22.20
N VAL A 592 -19.69 2.34 -21.70
CA VAL A 592 -19.10 1.17 -22.38
C VAL A 592 -20.14 0.07 -22.58
N MET A 593 -20.95 -0.22 -21.56
CA MET A 593 -22.00 -1.22 -21.67
C MET A 593 -23.11 -0.83 -22.64
N ASP A 594 -23.44 0.46 -22.75
CA ASP A 594 -24.43 0.94 -23.72
C ASP A 594 -23.93 0.85 -25.16
N GLU A 595 -22.63 1.06 -25.40
CA GLU A 595 -21.98 0.80 -26.69
C GLU A 595 -21.92 -0.70 -27.00
N LEU A 596 -21.52 -1.55 -26.04
CA LEU A 596 -21.47 -3.00 -26.21
C LEU A 596 -22.83 -3.60 -26.58
N LYS A 597 -23.93 -3.14 -25.94
CA LYS A 597 -25.29 -3.61 -26.27
C LYS A 597 -25.69 -3.31 -27.72
N GLN A 598 -25.20 -2.22 -28.31
CA GLN A 598 -25.49 -1.88 -29.70
C GLN A 598 -24.67 -2.71 -30.67
N LEU A 599 -23.39 -2.96 -30.34
CA LEU A 599 -22.43 -3.62 -31.23
C LEU A 599 -22.50 -5.16 -31.15
N LYS A 600 -22.69 -5.71 -29.95
CA LYS A 600 -22.66 -7.16 -29.68
C LYS A 600 -23.66 -7.53 -28.58
N PRO A 601 -24.98 -7.59 -28.87
CA PRO A 601 -26.05 -7.68 -27.87
C PRO A 601 -26.08 -8.99 -27.08
N ASN A 602 -25.32 -10.01 -27.48
CA ASN A 602 -25.20 -11.27 -26.75
C ASN A 602 -24.13 -11.24 -25.64
N VAL A 603 -23.37 -10.15 -25.49
CA VAL A 603 -22.46 -9.97 -24.36
C VAL A 603 -23.27 -9.57 -23.13
N GLU A 604 -23.16 -10.35 -22.06
CA GLU A 604 -23.85 -10.11 -20.80
C GLU A 604 -22.85 -9.84 -19.68
N LEU A 605 -22.96 -8.66 -19.07
CA LEU A 605 -22.21 -8.29 -17.88
C LEU A 605 -22.84 -8.92 -16.63
N LEU A 606 -22.05 -9.67 -15.88
CA LEU A 606 -22.47 -10.36 -14.65
C LEU A 606 -21.85 -9.73 -13.40
N ASP A 607 -22.53 -9.91 -12.27
CA ASP A 607 -21.92 -9.76 -10.95
C ASP A 607 -20.92 -10.89 -10.66
N ALA A 608 -19.97 -10.65 -9.74
CA ALA A 608 -18.88 -11.60 -9.47
C ALA A 608 -19.35 -12.96 -8.95
N PRO A 609 -20.29 -13.05 -7.99
CA PRO A 609 -20.83 -14.35 -7.56
C PRO A 609 -21.39 -15.17 -8.72
N THR A 610 -22.18 -14.54 -9.59
CA THR A 610 -22.79 -15.20 -10.75
C THR A 610 -21.73 -15.64 -11.75
N PHE A 611 -20.79 -14.76 -12.09
CA PHE A 611 -19.72 -15.06 -13.03
C PHE A 611 -18.89 -16.26 -12.59
N PHE A 612 -18.35 -16.22 -11.37
CA PHE A 612 -17.44 -17.26 -10.88
C PHE A 612 -18.15 -18.59 -10.56
N GLU A 613 -19.42 -18.55 -10.13
CA GLU A 613 -20.19 -19.80 -9.92
C GLU A 613 -20.52 -20.48 -11.26
N LEU A 614 -21.00 -19.71 -12.24
CA LEU A 614 -21.28 -20.27 -13.58
C LEU A 614 -19.99 -20.79 -14.22
N TYR A 615 -18.88 -20.07 -14.06
CA TYR A 615 -17.59 -20.53 -14.56
C TYR A 615 -17.18 -21.85 -13.90
N ARG A 616 -17.34 -21.99 -12.56
CA ARG A 616 -17.06 -23.25 -11.87
C ARG A 616 -17.91 -24.41 -12.38
N ILE A 617 -19.21 -24.19 -12.56
CA ILE A 617 -20.14 -25.22 -13.05
C ILE A 617 -19.74 -25.63 -14.47
N TRP A 618 -19.47 -24.65 -15.34
CA TRP A 618 -19.01 -24.91 -16.70
C TRP A 618 -17.70 -25.71 -16.73
N LEU A 619 -16.71 -25.39 -15.88
CA LEU A 619 -15.47 -26.15 -15.80
C LEU A 619 -15.72 -27.62 -15.45
N LYS A 620 -16.61 -27.90 -14.49
CA LYS A 620 -16.97 -29.28 -14.10
C LYS A 620 -17.61 -30.07 -15.26
N GLU A 621 -18.25 -29.37 -16.19
CA GLU A 621 -18.86 -29.97 -17.39
C GLU A 621 -17.88 -30.11 -18.56
N ASN A 622 -16.74 -29.40 -18.53
CA ASN A 622 -15.79 -29.31 -19.64
C ASN A 622 -14.39 -29.72 -19.18
N PRO A 623 -14.08 -31.04 -19.11
CA PRO A 623 -12.83 -31.54 -18.54
C PRO A 623 -11.56 -30.97 -19.19
N GLN A 624 -11.56 -30.77 -20.50
CA GLN A 624 -10.42 -30.15 -21.20
C GLN A 624 -10.16 -28.72 -20.70
N ALA A 625 -11.22 -27.93 -20.48
CA ALA A 625 -11.12 -26.60 -19.92
C ALA A 625 -10.69 -26.62 -18.44
N ALA A 626 -11.21 -27.58 -17.67
CA ALA A 626 -10.84 -27.77 -16.26
C ALA A 626 -9.37 -28.16 -16.07
N ASN A 627 -8.79 -28.88 -17.02
CA ASN A 627 -7.39 -29.33 -16.98
C ASN A 627 -6.40 -28.33 -17.61
N GLY A 628 -6.88 -27.20 -18.14
CA GLY A 628 -6.02 -26.22 -18.83
C GLY A 628 -5.51 -26.66 -20.19
N GLU A 629 -6.26 -27.52 -20.88
CA GLU A 629 -5.92 -28.05 -22.20
C GLU A 629 -6.42 -27.16 -23.36
N ILE A 630 -7.18 -26.09 -23.06
CA ILE A 630 -7.62 -25.10 -24.05
C ILE A 630 -6.56 -23.99 -24.15
N SER A 631 -5.99 -23.81 -25.35
CA SER A 631 -5.07 -22.72 -25.67
C SER A 631 -5.74 -21.60 -26.45
N MET A 632 -5.25 -20.38 -26.32
CA MET A 632 -5.59 -19.30 -27.25
C MET A 632 -5.08 -19.69 -28.65
N PRO A 633 -5.86 -19.43 -29.72
CA PRO A 633 -5.44 -19.67 -31.10
C PRO A 633 -4.25 -18.80 -31.53
#